data_AF-A0A928CWF3-F1
#
_entry.id   AF-A0A928CWF3-F1
#
_cell.length_a   1.000
_cell.length_b   1.000
_cell.length_c   1.000
_cell.angle_alpha   90.00
_cell.angle_beta   90.00
_cell.angle_gamma   90.00
#
_symmetry.space_group_name_H-M   'P 1'
#
loop_
_entity.id
_entity.type
_entity.pdbx_description
1 polymer ?
#
loop_
_entity_poly.entity_id
_entity_poly.type
_entity_poly.pdbx_seq_one_letter_code
_entity_poly.pdbx_strand_id
1 'polypeptide(L)'
;MKKMLAILAVSAVAAMMTACSSIESATTLNNVKITEVPNAACVAHLNGDIWGIYLFNLPLFSGSSKQPGRCAIFTDTVRVDNAVSMLTKKAASEDATTITDLSSERTSCWLPIFLVLWYKDVQVSGNAIR
;
A
#
# COMPACT_ATOMS: atom_id res chain seq x y z
N MET A 1 -21.50 -11.10 30.68
CA MET A 1 -21.68 -9.95 29.76
C MET A 1 -20.45 -9.04 29.67
N LYS A 2 -19.96 -8.41 30.76
CA LYS A 2 -18.79 -7.50 30.71
C LYS A 2 -17.52 -8.13 30.11
N LYS A 3 -17.21 -9.39 30.45
CA LYS A 3 -16.07 -10.14 29.89
C LYS A 3 -16.22 -10.47 28.40
N MET A 4 -17.44 -10.77 27.93
CA MET A 4 -17.71 -11.02 26.51
C MET A 4 -17.61 -9.72 25.70
N LEU A 5 -18.14 -8.61 26.22
CA LEU A 5 -18.01 -7.30 25.57
C LEU A 5 -16.53 -6.88 25.43
N ALA A 6 -15.72 -7.12 26.46
CA ALA A 6 -14.29 -6.83 26.43
C ALA A 6 -13.56 -7.67 25.38
N ILE A 7 -13.85 -8.97 25.28
CA ILE A 7 -13.25 -9.85 24.26
C ILE A 7 -13.64 -9.39 22.86
N LEU A 8 -14.92 -9.08 22.62
CA LEU A 8 -15.41 -8.58 21.33
C LEU A 8 -14.72 -7.28 20.92
N ALA A 9 -14.57 -6.34 21.87
CA ALA A 9 -13.87 -5.08 21.63
C ALA A 9 -12.39 -5.31 21.26
N VAL A 10 -11.68 -6.19 21.98
CA VAL A 10 -10.28 -6.51 21.69
C VAL A 10 -10.13 -7.18 20.34
N SER A 11 -11.01 -8.11 19.97
CA SER A 11 -10.98 -8.75 18.65
C SER A 11 -11.28 -7.78 17.51
N ALA A 12 -12.20 -6.84 17.71
CA ALA A 12 -12.51 -5.81 16.71
C ALA A 12 -11.30 -4.89 16.49
N VAL A 13 -10.65 -4.46 17.57
CA VAL A 13 -9.41 -3.67 17.50
C VAL A 13 -8.30 -4.47 16.81
N ALA A 14 -8.11 -5.74 17.14
CA ALA A 14 -7.10 -6.59 16.52
C ALA A 14 -7.33 -6.77 15.00
N ALA A 15 -8.57 -6.93 14.57
CA ALA A 15 -8.91 -7.02 13.14
C ALA A 15 -8.60 -5.72 12.39
N MET A 16 -8.83 -4.57 13.02
CA MET A 16 -8.52 -3.25 12.48
C MET A 16 -7.01 -2.92 12.42
N MET A 17 -6.15 -3.70 13.10
CA MET A 17 -4.70 -3.48 13.13
C MET A 17 -3.93 -4.35 12.11
N THR A 18 -4.62 -4.94 11.14
CA THR A 18 -4.00 -5.70 10.05
C THR A 18 -3.45 -4.76 8.97
N ALA A 19 -2.38 -4.03 9.30
CA ALA A 19 -1.67 -3.15 8.38
C ALA A 19 -1.01 -3.94 7.25
N CYS A 20 -1.79 -4.31 6.23
CA CYS A 20 -1.30 -5.00 5.03
C CYS A 20 -0.98 -3.99 3.93
N SER A 21 -0.03 -4.34 3.07
CA SER A 21 0.20 -3.65 1.79
C SER A 21 -0.70 -4.26 0.72
N SER A 22 -0.99 -3.49 -0.33
CA SER A 22 -1.75 -4.00 -1.47
C SER A 22 -1.21 -3.45 -2.80
N ILE A 23 -1.49 -4.17 -3.89
CA ILE A 23 -1.29 -3.69 -5.25
C ILE A 23 -2.45 -4.17 -6.10
N GLU A 24 -3.07 -3.25 -6.81
CA GLU A 24 -4.11 -3.46 -7.79
C GLU A 24 -3.55 -3.20 -9.19
N SER A 25 -3.96 -4.02 -10.15
CA SER A 25 -3.61 -3.90 -11.56
C SER A 25 -4.89 -3.79 -12.38
N ALA A 26 -5.00 -2.70 -13.14
CA ALA A 26 -6.11 -2.45 -14.04
C ALA A 26 -5.63 -2.60 -15.49
N THR A 27 -6.12 -3.64 -16.16
CA THR A 27 -5.76 -3.99 -17.55
C THR A 27 -6.83 -3.63 -18.57
N THR A 28 -8.07 -3.37 -18.12
CA THR A 28 -9.20 -3.02 -18.99
C THR A 28 -9.20 -1.53 -19.26
N LEU A 29 -8.67 -1.12 -20.42
CA LEU A 29 -8.49 0.29 -20.78
C LEU A 29 -9.50 0.83 -21.80
N ASN A 30 -10.48 0.02 -22.23
CA ASN A 30 -11.54 0.43 -23.17
C ASN A 30 -11.03 1.14 -24.44
N ASN A 31 -9.93 0.65 -25.02
CA ASN A 31 -9.25 1.23 -26.18
C ASN A 31 -8.70 2.66 -25.99
N VAL A 32 -8.54 3.11 -24.75
CA VAL A 32 -7.89 4.39 -24.43
C VAL A 32 -6.42 4.17 -24.12
N LYS A 33 -5.56 4.99 -24.73
CA LYS A 33 -4.13 5.02 -24.42
C LYS A 33 -3.88 5.94 -23.22
N ILE A 34 -3.24 5.41 -22.18
CA ILE A 34 -2.94 6.14 -20.93
C ILE A 34 -1.45 6.50 -20.79
N THR A 35 -0.68 6.42 -21.88
CA THR A 35 0.75 6.75 -21.90
C THR A 35 1.07 7.61 -23.12
N GLU A 36 1.98 8.57 -22.95
CA GLU A 36 2.44 9.46 -24.02
C GLU A 36 3.53 8.83 -24.89
N VAL A 37 4.13 7.71 -24.47
CA VAL A 37 5.26 7.09 -25.17
C VAL A 37 4.81 6.54 -26.53
N PRO A 38 5.41 6.98 -27.66
CA PRO A 38 5.07 6.47 -28.99
C PRO A 38 5.32 4.97 -29.11
N ASN A 39 4.41 4.26 -29.78
CA ASN A 39 4.49 2.80 -30.03
C ASN A 39 4.56 1.88 -28.80
N ALA A 40 4.47 2.40 -27.57
CA ALA A 40 4.41 1.58 -26.38
C ALA A 40 2.99 1.03 -26.13
N ALA A 41 2.91 -0.22 -25.70
CA ALA A 41 1.68 -0.85 -25.24
C ALA A 41 1.59 -0.69 -23.72
N CYS A 42 0.47 -0.16 -23.22
CA CYS A 42 0.19 -0.19 -21.79
C CYS A 42 -0.27 -1.59 -21.40
N VAL A 43 0.51 -2.23 -20.53
CA VAL A 43 0.24 -3.55 -19.98
C VAL A 43 -0.84 -3.42 -18.89
N ALA A 44 -0.67 -2.46 -17.99
CA ALA A 44 -1.57 -2.21 -16.88
C ALA A 44 -1.37 -0.82 -16.28
N HIS A 45 -2.42 -0.27 -15.67
CA HIS A 45 -2.29 0.76 -14.64
C HIS A 45 -2.14 0.08 -13.28
N LEU A 46 -1.08 0.40 -12.56
CA LEU A 46 -0.80 -0.16 -11.23
C LEU A 46 -1.07 0.90 -10.17
N ASN A 47 -1.72 0.49 -9.08
CA ASN A 47 -1.90 1.28 -7.88
C ASN A 47 -1.53 0.42 -6.68
N GLY A 48 -0.63 0.88 -5.82
CA GLY A 48 -0.20 0.13 -4.64
C GLY A 48 -0.10 1.02 -3.42
N ASP A 49 -0.35 0.44 -2.26
CA ASP A 49 -0.32 1.13 -0.98
C ASP A 49 0.44 0.32 0.07
N ILE A 50 1.08 1.05 0.98
CA ILE A 50 1.66 0.52 2.20
C ILE A 50 1.23 1.44 3.34
N TRP A 51 0.38 0.95 4.22
CA TRP A 51 -0.01 1.68 5.42
C TRP A 51 0.48 0.99 6.70
N GLY A 52 0.41 1.71 7.82
CA GLY A 52 0.84 1.21 9.11
C GLY A 52 0.37 2.03 10.30
N ILE A 53 0.40 1.38 11.47
CA ILE A 53 0.09 1.97 12.77
C ILE A 53 1.38 2.09 13.58
N TYR A 54 1.60 3.28 14.13
CA TYR A 54 2.80 3.67 14.84
C TYR A 54 2.44 4.10 16.26
N LEU A 55 3.24 3.69 17.24
CA LEU A 55 3.26 4.29 18.57
C LEU A 55 4.22 5.48 18.52
N PHE A 56 3.69 6.70 18.43
CA PHE A 56 4.45 7.88 18.04
C PHE A 56 5.23 7.66 16.72
N ASN A 57 6.52 7.31 16.80
CA ASN A 57 7.37 6.99 15.66
C ASN A 57 7.85 5.53 15.62
N LEU A 58 7.47 4.70 16.60
CA LEU A 58 7.77 3.28 16.60
C LEU A 58 6.75 2.53 15.72
N PRO A 59 7.15 1.88 14.62
CA PRO A 59 6.24 1.07 13.82
C PRO A 59 5.74 -0.10 14.68
N LEU A 60 4.43 -0.25 14.86
CA LEU A 60 3.86 -1.44 15.50
C LEU A 60 3.52 -2.48 14.43
N PHE A 61 2.75 -2.04 13.43
CA PHE A 61 2.28 -2.85 12.32
C PHE A 61 2.39 -2.03 11.03
N SER A 62 2.86 -2.64 9.96
CA SER A 62 3.02 -1.98 8.66
C SER A 62 2.88 -2.99 7.52
N GLY A 63 2.43 -2.55 6.34
CA GLY A 63 2.31 -3.44 5.17
C GLY A 63 3.67 -3.98 4.72
N SER A 64 3.77 -5.24 4.33
CA SER A 64 5.03 -5.79 3.82
C SER A 64 5.31 -5.31 2.40
N SER A 65 6.42 -4.58 2.19
CA SER A 65 6.85 -4.18 0.83
C SER A 65 7.41 -5.34 -0.01
N LYS A 66 7.67 -6.49 0.63
CA LYS A 66 8.20 -7.70 -0.03
C LYS A 66 7.11 -8.69 -0.40
N GLN A 67 6.00 -8.69 0.34
CA GLN A 67 4.91 -9.64 0.19
C GLN A 67 3.58 -8.88 0.34
N PRO A 68 3.03 -8.34 -0.76
CA PRO A 68 1.70 -7.73 -0.75
C PRO A 68 0.65 -8.66 -0.10
N GLY A 69 -0.26 -8.08 0.68
CA GLY A 69 -1.26 -8.82 1.47
C GLY A 69 -0.75 -9.34 2.82
N ARG A 70 0.50 -9.01 3.21
CA ARG A 70 1.07 -9.37 4.52
C ARG A 70 1.38 -8.13 5.35
N CYS A 71 1.41 -8.33 6.66
CA CYS A 71 1.84 -7.36 7.64
C CYS A 71 3.28 -7.67 8.11
N ALA A 72 4.07 -6.63 8.32
CA ALA A 72 5.34 -6.62 8.99
C ALA A 72 5.15 -6.01 10.39
N ILE A 73 5.71 -6.66 11.40
CA ILE A 73 5.60 -6.25 12.80
C ILE A 73 6.92 -5.59 13.22
N PHE A 74 6.86 -4.46 13.94
CA PHE A 74 8.04 -3.72 14.41
C PHE A 74 9.06 -3.35 13.31
N THR A 75 8.58 -3.17 12.09
CA THR A 75 9.40 -2.82 10.93
C THR A 75 8.80 -1.61 10.22
N ASP A 76 9.60 -0.59 9.93
CA ASP A 76 9.14 0.56 9.15
C ASP A 76 9.23 0.27 7.65
N THR A 77 8.11 -0.14 7.07
CA THR A 77 7.99 -0.37 5.63
C THR A 77 7.26 0.75 4.90
N VAL A 78 6.61 1.68 5.63
CA VAL A 78 5.75 2.75 5.09
C VAL A 78 6.63 3.89 4.55
N ARG A 79 7.31 3.60 3.46
CA ARG A 79 8.30 4.45 2.80
C ARG A 79 8.07 4.46 1.31
N VAL A 80 8.30 5.61 0.67
CA VAL A 80 8.15 5.77 -0.78
C VAL A 80 9.03 4.77 -1.54
N ASP A 81 10.31 4.61 -1.16
CA ASP A 81 11.22 3.65 -1.79
C ASP A 81 10.69 2.21 -1.77
N ASN A 82 10.05 1.83 -0.65
CA ASN A 82 9.48 0.50 -0.48
C ASN A 82 8.23 0.31 -1.35
N ALA A 83 7.35 1.32 -1.40
CA ALA A 83 6.16 1.29 -2.23
C ALA A 83 6.53 1.25 -3.73
N VAL A 84 7.48 2.08 -4.18
CA VAL A 84 8.00 2.07 -5.54
C VAL A 84 8.67 0.73 -5.87
N SER A 85 9.48 0.18 -4.96
CA SER A 85 10.09 -1.15 -5.15
C SER A 85 9.03 -2.25 -5.29
N MET A 86 7.95 -2.15 -4.52
CA MET A 86 6.85 -3.09 -4.56
C MET A 86 6.08 -2.99 -5.89
N LEU A 87 5.74 -1.78 -6.34
CA LEU A 87 5.04 -1.53 -7.60
C LEU A 87 5.88 -1.92 -8.82
N THR A 88 7.18 -1.59 -8.84
CA THR A 88 8.10 -1.96 -9.93
C THR A 88 8.29 -3.47 -10.06
N LYS A 89 8.36 -4.21 -8.96
CA LYS A 89 8.37 -5.68 -8.99
C LYS A 89 7.09 -6.26 -9.58
N LYS A 90 5.94 -5.67 -9.26
CA LYS A 90 4.65 -6.08 -9.83
C LYS A 90 4.61 -5.80 -11.33
N ALA A 91 5.04 -4.63 -11.79
CA ALA A 91 5.15 -4.31 -13.21
C ALA A 91 6.05 -5.29 -13.96
N ALA A 92 7.23 -5.62 -13.41
CA ALA A 92 8.12 -6.61 -14.00
C ALA A 92 7.49 -8.02 -14.07
N SER A 93 6.70 -8.41 -13.06
CA SER A 93 5.95 -9.69 -13.09
C SER A 93 4.81 -9.70 -14.10
N GLU A 94 4.31 -8.53 -14.48
CA GLU A 94 3.35 -8.31 -15.56
C GLU A 94 4.07 -7.95 -16.86
N ASP A 95 5.36 -8.28 -16.97
CA ASP A 95 6.04 -8.34 -18.26
C ASP A 95 6.35 -6.94 -18.85
N ALA A 96 6.15 -5.87 -18.07
CA ALA A 96 6.48 -4.50 -18.41
C ALA A 96 7.97 -4.18 -18.21
N THR A 97 8.51 -3.27 -19.01
CA THR A 97 9.92 -2.85 -18.95
C THR A 97 10.10 -1.45 -18.39
N THR A 98 9.04 -0.62 -18.44
CA THR A 98 9.06 0.78 -18.03
C THR A 98 7.78 1.12 -17.30
N ILE A 99 7.85 2.02 -16.30
CA ILE A 99 6.67 2.63 -15.69
C ILE A 99 6.68 4.13 -16.01
N THR A 100 5.59 4.66 -16.55
CA THR A 100 5.38 6.10 -16.78
C THR A 100 4.39 6.67 -15.78
N ASP A 101 4.38 8.00 -15.68
CA ASP A 101 3.40 8.75 -14.87
C ASP A 101 3.36 8.30 -13.42
N LEU A 102 4.55 7.97 -12.88
CA LEU A 102 4.69 7.49 -11.52
C LEU A 102 4.33 8.63 -10.55
N SER A 103 3.29 8.42 -9.75
CA SER A 103 2.85 9.33 -8.70
C SER A 103 2.98 8.66 -7.35
N SER A 104 3.30 9.43 -6.32
CA SER A 104 3.34 8.94 -4.95
C SER A 104 2.74 9.96 -3.99
N GLU A 105 1.95 9.48 -3.04
CA GLU A 105 1.37 10.27 -1.98
C GLU A 105 1.77 9.68 -0.63
N ARG A 106 1.99 10.55 0.35
CA ARG A 106 2.28 10.14 1.72
C ARG A 106 1.34 10.83 2.68
N THR A 107 0.63 10.03 3.47
CA THR A 107 -0.26 10.51 4.51
C THR A 107 0.29 10.15 5.89
N SER A 108 0.13 11.06 6.85
CA SER A 108 0.46 10.83 8.26
C SER A 108 -0.54 11.57 9.13
N CYS A 109 -1.41 10.84 9.82
CA CYS A 109 -2.41 11.41 10.70
C CYS A 109 -2.34 10.81 12.11
N TRP A 110 -2.61 11.65 13.10
CA TRP A 110 -2.77 11.20 14.47
C TRP A 110 -4.14 10.56 14.65
N LEU A 111 -4.23 9.48 15.41
CA LEU A 111 -5.49 8.80 15.73
C LEU A 111 -5.98 9.25 17.13
N PRO A 112 -6.85 10.28 17.22
CA PRO A 112 -7.18 10.94 18.49
C PRO A 112 -7.83 10.02 19.51
N ILE A 113 -8.59 9.00 19.07
CA ILE A 113 -9.24 8.02 19.95
C ILE A 113 -8.22 7.20 20.76
N PHE A 114 -7.03 6.97 20.18
CA PHE A 114 -6.01 6.12 20.78
C PHE A 114 -4.89 6.90 21.46
N LEU A 115 -4.92 8.25 21.41
CA LEU A 115 -4.00 9.23 22.00
C LEU A 115 -2.53 9.15 21.59
N VAL A 116 -1.97 7.95 21.45
CA VAL A 116 -0.55 7.68 21.20
C VAL A 116 -0.29 7.01 19.84
N LEU A 117 -1.35 6.69 19.09
CA LEU A 117 -1.25 6.02 17.81
C LEU A 117 -1.29 7.01 16.64
N TRP A 118 -0.43 6.76 15.67
CA TRP A 118 -0.39 7.44 14.37
C TRP A 118 -0.67 6.44 13.27
N TYR A 119 -1.45 6.87 12.29
CA TYR A 119 -1.59 6.21 11.01
C TYR A 119 -0.64 6.86 10.02
N LYS A 120 0.11 6.02 9.30
CA LYS A 120 0.95 6.45 8.18
C LYS A 120 0.60 5.60 6.98
N ASP A 121 0.63 6.22 5.81
CA ASP A 121 0.34 5.59 4.53
C ASP A 121 1.22 6.15 3.44
N VAL A 122 1.56 5.30 2.48
CA VAL A 122 2.22 5.65 1.24
C VAL A 122 1.49 4.93 0.11
N GLN A 123 0.91 5.73 -0.78
CA GLN A 123 0.32 5.25 -2.02
C GLN A 123 1.24 5.58 -3.19
N VAL A 124 1.31 4.69 -4.17
CA VAL A 124 2.05 4.87 -5.42
C VAL A 124 1.21 4.35 -6.58
N SER A 125 1.19 5.08 -7.69
CA SER A 125 0.52 4.63 -8.92
C SER A 125 1.38 4.92 -10.14
N GLY A 126 1.12 4.20 -11.23
CA GLY A 126 1.82 4.42 -12.50
C GLY A 126 1.37 3.47 -13.60
N ASN A 127 1.75 3.78 -14.83
CA ASN A 127 1.39 3.02 -16.02
C ASN A 127 2.54 2.10 -16.42
N ALA A 128 2.34 0.79 -16.32
CA ALA A 128 3.29 -0.22 -16.75
C ALA A 128 3.20 -0.37 -18.28
N ILE A 129 4.31 -0.17 -18.98
CA ILE A 129 4.38 -0.21 -20.44
C ILE A 129 5.48 -1.16 -20.94
N ARG A 130 5.31 -1.59 -22.19
CA ARG A 130 6.27 -2.37 -22.98
C ARG A 130 6.47 -1.73 -24.35
#